data_AF-A0AAE1U5S5-F1
#
_entry.id   AF-A0AAE1U5S5-F1
#
_cell.length_a   1.000
_cell.length_b   1.000
_cell.length_c   1.000
_cell.angle_alpha   90.00
_cell.angle_beta   90.00
_cell.angle_gamma   90.00
#
_symmetry.space_group_name_H-M   'P 1'
#
loop_
_entity.id
_entity.type
_entity.pdbx_description
1 polymer ?
#
loop_
_entity_poly.entity_id
_entity_poly.type
_entity_poly.pdbx_seq_one_letter_code
_entity_poly.pdbx_strand_id
1 'polypeptide(L)'
;MLIAPTRRRTYECWRDSDIADHFENREFILSLAYLADVFKHLNELNISIQGTGMNMITAREKLSSFTQKLPIWIKRIEKGNVANFPSLDEAAGADEELPILTEMKDHLQELIKSFQDIFTMERFLWNRDGYGIHFFSTLIPWMIVI
;
A
#
# COMPACT_ATOMS: atom_id res chain seq x y z
N MET A 1 -38.79 -24.54 -35.17
CA MET A 1 -38.19 -23.30 -35.71
C MET A 1 -38.66 -22.15 -34.82
N LEU A 2 -37.82 -21.64 -33.89
CA LEU A 2 -36.88 -20.50 -34.04
C LEU A 2 -37.66 -19.16 -34.23
N ILE A 3 -37.57 -18.09 -33.41
CA ILE A 3 -36.58 -17.56 -32.45
C ILE A 3 -37.29 -16.65 -31.42
N ALA A 4 -36.89 -16.68 -30.15
CA ALA A 4 -37.27 -15.69 -29.14
C ALA A 4 -36.40 -14.41 -29.24
N PRO A 5 -36.95 -13.19 -29.18
CA PRO A 5 -36.15 -11.99 -28.96
C PRO A 5 -36.00 -11.84 -27.42
N THR A 6 -34.85 -11.55 -26.85
CA THR A 6 -34.35 -10.17 -26.73
C THR A 6 -33.03 -10.24 -25.94
N ARG A 7 -31.95 -10.69 -26.57
CA ARG A 7 -30.61 -10.73 -25.97
C ARG A 7 -29.80 -9.45 -26.24
N ARG A 8 -30.47 -8.31 -26.54
CA ARG A 8 -29.81 -7.02 -26.86
C ARG A 8 -29.92 -5.97 -25.75
N ARG A 9 -30.93 -6.02 -24.88
CA ARG A 9 -31.15 -4.97 -23.85
C ARG A 9 -30.18 -5.01 -22.66
N THR A 10 -29.48 -6.12 -22.44
CA THR A 10 -28.64 -6.27 -21.23
C THR A 10 -27.25 -5.67 -21.37
N TYR A 11 -26.82 -5.25 -22.56
CA TYR A 11 -25.49 -4.66 -22.78
C TYR A 11 -25.50 -3.13 -22.88
N GLU A 12 -26.65 -2.53 -23.17
CA GLU A 12 -26.82 -1.08 -23.27
C GLU A 12 -27.01 -0.43 -21.89
N CYS A 13 -27.56 -1.15 -20.91
CA CYS A 13 -27.82 -0.66 -19.55
C CYS A 13 -26.56 -0.46 -18.68
N TRP A 14 -25.42 -1.08 -19.02
CA TRP A 14 -24.16 -0.90 -18.29
C TRP A 14 -23.35 0.30 -18.77
N ARG A 15 -23.72 0.89 -19.92
CA ARG A 15 -22.96 1.99 -20.53
C ARG A 15 -23.30 3.35 -19.92
N ASP A 16 -24.48 3.48 -19.30
CA ASP A 16 -24.96 4.71 -18.64
C ASP A 16 -24.91 4.59 -17.11
N SER A 17 -23.79 4.10 -16.57
CA SER A 17 -23.57 4.09 -15.13
C SER A 17 -22.44 5.07 -14.82
N ASP A 18 -22.73 6.10 -14.02
CA ASP A 18 -21.79 7.08 -13.45
C ASP A 18 -20.50 6.45 -12.85
N ILE A 19 -20.53 5.13 -12.62
CA ILE A 19 -19.41 4.31 -12.14
C ILE A 19 -18.33 4.17 -13.22
N ALA A 20 -18.69 3.96 -14.49
CA ALA A 20 -17.71 3.84 -15.57
C ALA A 20 -16.88 5.12 -15.74
N ASP A 21 -17.55 6.27 -15.66
CA ASP A 21 -16.90 7.59 -15.72
C ASP A 21 -15.96 7.84 -14.52
N HIS A 22 -16.23 7.26 -13.34
CA HIS A 22 -15.32 7.31 -12.19
C HIS A 22 -14.04 6.50 -12.39
N PHE A 23 -14.10 5.38 -13.13
CA PHE A 23 -12.91 4.59 -13.49
C PHE A 23 -12.05 5.27 -14.56
N GLU A 24 -12.57 6.30 -15.23
CA GLU A 24 -11.83 7.16 -16.16
C GLU A 24 -11.26 8.43 -15.50
N ASN A 25 -11.59 8.68 -14.21
CA ASN A 25 -11.05 9.82 -13.49
C ASN A 25 -9.54 9.64 -13.24
N ARG A 26 -8.76 10.61 -13.70
CA ARG A 26 -7.29 10.65 -13.54
C ARG A 26 -6.84 10.52 -12.08
N GLU A 27 -7.48 11.21 -11.14
CA GLU A 27 -7.15 11.11 -9.70
C GLU A 27 -7.37 9.70 -9.16
N PHE A 28 -8.44 9.03 -9.61
CA PHE A 28 -8.75 7.66 -9.20
C PHE A 28 -7.69 6.68 -9.73
N ILE A 29 -7.32 6.79 -11.01
CA ILE A 29 -6.30 5.92 -11.63
C ILE A 29 -4.95 6.11 -10.92
N LEU A 30 -4.54 7.35 -10.68
CA LEU A 30 -3.29 7.65 -9.96
C LEU A 30 -3.33 7.11 -8.52
N SER A 31 -4.45 7.27 -7.82
CA SER A 31 -4.62 6.77 -6.45
C SER A 31 -4.50 5.24 -6.41
N LEU A 32 -5.15 4.55 -7.34
CA LEU A 32 -5.11 3.10 -7.44
C LEU A 32 -3.70 2.60 -7.76
N ALA A 33 -3.02 3.24 -8.70
CA ALA A 33 -1.64 2.92 -9.07
C ALA A 33 -0.67 3.09 -7.89
N TYR A 34 -0.80 4.20 -7.16
CA TYR A 34 -0.07 4.46 -5.93
C TYR A 34 -0.31 3.38 -4.86
N LEU A 35 -1.58 3.06 -4.58
CA LEU A 35 -1.94 2.05 -3.58
C LEU A 35 -1.40 0.66 -3.97
N ALA A 36 -1.49 0.29 -5.25
CA ALA A 36 -0.93 -0.97 -5.75
C ALA A 36 0.58 -1.07 -5.47
N ASP A 37 1.33 0.00 -5.72
CA ASP A 37 2.77 0.04 -5.45
C ASP A 37 3.07 -0.02 -3.94
N VAL A 38 2.34 0.73 -3.10
CA VAL A 38 2.51 0.68 -1.63
C VAL A 38 2.22 -0.72 -1.10
N PHE A 39 1.13 -1.36 -1.53
CA PHE A 39 0.81 -2.73 -1.10
C PHE A 39 1.84 -3.74 -1.57
N LYS A 40 2.40 -3.57 -2.78
CA LYS A 40 3.51 -4.38 -3.24
C LYS A 40 4.73 -4.25 -2.31
N HIS A 41 5.13 -3.03 -1.96
CA HIS A 41 6.23 -2.77 -1.01
C HIS A 41 5.97 -3.38 0.37
N LEU A 42 4.73 -3.28 0.88
CA LEU A 42 4.32 -3.87 2.15
C LEU A 42 4.33 -5.41 2.08
N ASN A 43 3.90 -5.98 0.97
CA ASN A 43 3.92 -7.42 0.76
C ASN A 43 5.35 -7.96 0.66
N GLU A 44 6.24 -7.26 -0.03
CA GLU A 44 7.68 -7.59 -0.08
C GLU A 44 8.31 -7.54 1.31
N LEU A 45 8.00 -6.52 2.11
CA LEU A 45 8.42 -6.43 3.51
C LEU A 45 7.88 -7.63 4.30
N ASN A 46 6.59 -7.93 4.17
CA ASN A 46 5.94 -9.02 4.88
C ASN A 46 6.59 -10.38 4.56
N ILE A 47 6.77 -10.70 3.29
CA ILE A 47 7.48 -11.92 2.84
C ILE A 47 8.90 -11.95 3.42
N SER A 48 9.59 -10.82 3.40
CA SER A 48 10.97 -10.73 3.91
C SER A 48 11.05 -11.02 5.42
N ILE A 49 9.99 -10.74 6.19
CA ILE A 49 9.94 -11.02 7.63
C ILE A 49 9.43 -12.44 7.92
N GLN A 50 8.56 -13.01 7.09
CA GLN A 50 8.01 -14.36 7.27
C GLN A 50 8.94 -15.51 6.84
N GLY A 51 10.14 -15.21 6.33
CA GLY A 51 11.09 -16.22 5.86
C GLY A 51 11.55 -17.22 6.95
N THR A 52 11.85 -18.44 6.55
CA THR A 52 12.36 -19.50 7.45
C THR A 52 13.68 -19.09 8.11
N GLY A 53 13.75 -19.18 9.44
CA GLY A 53 14.93 -18.80 10.21
C GLY A 53 15.00 -17.32 10.62
N MET A 54 13.92 -16.55 10.42
CA MET A 54 13.85 -15.16 10.90
C MET A 54 13.93 -15.12 12.43
N ASN A 55 14.84 -14.31 12.96
CA ASN A 55 14.86 -13.95 14.37
C ASN A 55 14.28 -12.54 14.57
N MET A 56 13.89 -12.24 15.81
CA MET A 56 13.28 -10.96 16.18
C MET A 56 14.15 -9.74 15.84
N ILE A 57 15.47 -9.85 15.99
CA ILE A 57 16.41 -8.76 15.71
C ILE A 57 16.39 -8.45 14.21
N THR A 58 16.49 -9.47 13.36
CA THR A 58 16.45 -9.31 11.90
C THR A 58 15.09 -8.82 11.40
N ALA A 59 13.99 -9.27 11.99
CA ALA A 59 12.64 -8.75 11.67
C ALA A 59 12.54 -7.25 11.98
N ARG A 60 13.04 -6.84 13.16
CA ARG A 60 13.09 -5.45 13.59
C ARG A 60 13.97 -4.60 12.68
N GLU A 61 15.14 -5.10 12.29
CA GLU A 61 16.04 -4.42 11.34
C GLU A 61 15.39 -4.20 9.98
N LYS A 62 14.68 -5.20 9.45
CA LYS A 62 13.95 -5.10 8.18
C LYS A 62 12.82 -4.08 8.25
N LEU A 63 12.01 -4.14 9.30
CA LEU A 63 10.95 -3.16 9.55
C LEU A 63 11.54 -1.75 9.68
N SER A 64 12.62 -1.59 10.45
CA SER A 64 13.27 -0.29 10.67
C SER A 64 13.83 0.28 9.38
N SER A 65 14.50 -0.56 8.59
CA SER A 65 15.01 -0.20 7.27
C SER A 65 13.89 0.23 6.33
N PHE A 66 12.73 -0.42 6.38
CA PHE A 66 11.56 -0.02 5.61
C PHE A 66 11.01 1.34 6.08
N THR A 67 10.80 1.53 7.37
CA THR A 67 10.32 2.80 7.94
C THR A 67 11.25 3.97 7.59
N GLN A 68 12.56 3.76 7.52
CA GLN A 68 13.53 4.79 7.11
C GLN A 68 13.46 5.16 5.63
N LYS A 69 12.91 4.30 4.76
CA LYS A 69 12.68 4.62 3.34
C LYS A 69 11.52 5.59 3.14
N LEU A 70 10.47 5.52 3.97
CA LEU A 70 9.25 6.30 3.79
C LEU A 70 9.50 7.83 3.79
N PRO A 71 10.31 8.43 4.70
CA PRO A 71 10.67 9.84 4.61
C PRO A 71 11.43 10.22 3.33
N ILE A 72 12.21 9.29 2.77
CA ILE A 72 12.92 9.50 1.50
C ILE A 72 11.92 9.53 0.35
N TRP A 73 10.92 8.65 0.36
CA TRP A 73 9.84 8.64 -0.63
C TRP A 73 9.03 9.92 -0.58
N ILE A 74 8.64 10.41 0.61
CA ILE A 74 7.97 11.70 0.79
C ILE A 74 8.78 12.84 0.14
N LYS A 75 10.07 12.94 0.44
CA LYS A 75 10.96 13.97 -0.15
C LYS A 75 11.11 13.86 -1.67
N ARG A 76 10.93 12.65 -2.23
CA ARG A 76 11.03 12.42 -3.68
C ARG A 76 9.73 12.83 -4.37
N ILE A 77 8.57 12.46 -3.83
CA ILE A 77 7.27 12.85 -4.40
C ILE A 77 7.06 14.37 -4.32
N GLU A 78 7.54 15.03 -3.26
CA GLU A 78 7.54 16.50 -3.15
C GLU A 78 8.39 17.19 -4.23
N LYS A 79 9.30 16.46 -4.88
CA LYS A 79 10.12 16.93 -6.01
C LYS A 79 9.61 16.43 -7.36
N GLY A 80 8.41 15.84 -7.41
CA GLY A 80 7.85 15.23 -8.62
C GLY A 80 8.52 13.90 -9.02
N ASN A 81 9.35 13.30 -8.15
CA ASN A 81 9.99 12.02 -8.44
C ASN A 81 9.21 10.86 -7.81
N VAL A 82 8.50 10.11 -8.64
CA VAL A 82 7.72 8.93 -8.26
C VAL A 82 8.39 7.60 -8.60
N ALA A 83 9.70 7.57 -8.85
CA ALA A 83 10.42 6.36 -9.28
C ALA A 83 10.35 5.16 -8.31
N ASN A 84 9.89 5.36 -7.06
CA ASN A 84 9.65 4.26 -6.11
C ASN A 84 8.30 3.58 -6.32
N PHE A 85 7.45 4.15 -7.19
CA PHE A 85 6.07 3.75 -7.46
C PHE A 85 5.94 3.54 -8.98
N PRO A 86 6.39 2.38 -9.52
CA PRO A 86 6.42 2.16 -10.97
C PRO A 86 5.06 2.20 -11.64
N SER A 87 4.01 1.70 -10.98
CA SER A 87 2.65 1.73 -11.52
C SER A 87 2.14 3.17 -11.55
N LEU A 88 2.45 3.97 -10.53
CA LEU A 88 2.12 5.39 -10.49
C LEU A 88 2.90 6.19 -11.55
N ASP A 89 4.19 5.88 -11.75
CA ASP A 89 5.04 6.52 -12.76
C ASP A 89 4.48 6.27 -14.18
N GLU A 90 4.06 5.03 -14.46
CA GLU A 90 3.39 4.68 -15.71
C GLU A 90 2.04 5.40 -15.87
N ALA A 91 1.25 5.50 -14.81
CA ALA A 91 -0.06 6.16 -14.82
C ALA A 91 0.03 7.70 -14.90
N ALA A 92 1.09 8.30 -14.34
CA ALA A 92 1.35 9.74 -14.39
C ALA A 92 1.77 10.20 -15.79
N GLY A 93 2.46 9.33 -16.54
CA GLY A 93 2.89 9.63 -17.90
C GLY A 93 3.84 10.84 -17.96
N ALA A 94 3.59 11.76 -18.89
CA ALA A 94 4.40 12.97 -19.07
C ALA A 94 3.93 14.16 -18.21
N ASP A 95 2.86 14.00 -17.42
CA ASP A 95 2.33 15.07 -16.61
C ASP A 95 3.17 15.28 -15.34
N GLU A 96 3.60 16.51 -15.10
CA GLU A 96 4.39 16.87 -13.91
C GLU A 96 3.53 17.04 -12.65
N GLU A 97 2.24 17.35 -12.82
CA GLU A 97 1.32 17.58 -11.70
C GLU A 97 0.60 16.30 -11.28
N LEU A 98 0.77 15.96 -10.01
CA LEU A 98 0.08 14.87 -9.32
C LEU A 98 -0.98 15.46 -8.38
N PRO A 99 -2.27 15.45 -8.75
CA PRO A 99 -3.34 16.00 -7.91
C PRO A 99 -3.46 15.31 -6.54
N ILE A 100 -2.96 14.07 -6.44
CA ILE A 100 -3.03 13.22 -5.24
C ILE A 100 -1.81 13.36 -4.30
N LEU A 101 -0.92 14.32 -4.56
CA LEU A 101 0.38 14.43 -3.86
C LEU A 101 0.21 14.59 -2.34
N THR A 102 -0.80 15.34 -1.91
CA THR A 102 -1.07 15.60 -0.49
C THR A 102 -1.50 14.31 0.21
N GLU A 103 -2.46 13.60 -0.39
CA GLU A 103 -3.01 12.33 0.09
C GLU A 103 -1.91 11.26 0.18
N MET A 104 -1.03 11.19 -0.83
CA MET A 104 0.12 10.30 -0.81
C MET A 104 1.03 10.60 0.38
N LYS A 105 1.37 11.86 0.60
CA LYS A 105 2.24 12.29 1.70
C LYS A 105 1.62 11.95 3.05
N ASP A 106 0.35 12.27 3.24
CA ASP A 106 -0.37 12.01 4.49
C ASP A 106 -0.42 10.51 4.77
N HIS A 107 -0.76 9.68 3.77
CA HIS A 107 -0.75 8.22 3.92
C HIS A 107 0.63 7.67 4.29
N LEU A 108 1.72 8.16 3.67
CA LEU A 108 3.08 7.73 4.02
C LEU A 108 3.47 8.17 5.45
N GLN A 109 3.01 9.34 5.90
CA GLN A 109 3.24 9.81 7.28
C GLN A 109 2.47 8.96 8.30
N GLU A 110 1.23 8.60 8.01
CA GLU A 110 0.44 7.67 8.82
C GLU A 110 1.11 6.31 8.91
N LEU A 111 1.61 5.79 7.78
CA LEU A 111 2.33 4.52 7.75
C LEU A 111 3.61 4.56 8.61
N ILE A 112 4.37 5.66 8.58
CA ILE A 112 5.52 5.86 9.48
C ILE A 112 5.08 5.79 10.94
N LYS A 113 4.02 6.50 11.30
CA LYS A 113 3.49 6.54 12.66
C LYS A 113 3.07 5.14 13.13
N SER A 114 2.34 4.40 12.30
CA SER A 114 1.94 3.02 12.62
C SER A 114 3.14 2.11 12.89
N PHE A 115 4.21 2.21 12.12
CA PHE A 115 5.43 1.44 12.39
C PHE A 115 6.15 1.88 13.67
N GLN A 116 6.18 3.17 13.98
CA GLN A 116 6.72 3.69 15.24
C GLN A 116 5.94 3.20 16.46
N ASP A 117 4.63 3.10 16.35
CA ASP A 117 3.76 2.54 17.39
C ASP A 117 4.06 1.05 17.60
N ILE A 118 4.32 0.29 16.52
CA ILE A 118 4.75 -1.12 16.60
C ILE A 118 6.07 -1.25 17.37
N PHE A 119 7.09 -0.43 17.07
CA PHE A 119 8.36 -0.45 17.82
C PHE A 119 8.18 -0.06 19.29
N THR A 120 7.28 0.86 19.56
CA THR A 120 6.97 1.32 20.91
C THR A 120 6.33 0.18 21.71
N MET A 121 5.35 -0.51 21.13
CA MET A 121 4.70 -1.67 21.73
C MET A 121 5.67 -2.84 21.94
N GLU A 122 6.53 -3.15 20.96
CA GLU A 122 7.60 -4.17 21.09
C GLU A 122 8.46 -3.90 22.32
N ARG A 123 8.94 -2.66 22.48
CA ARG A 123 9.78 -2.25 23.61
C ARG A 123 9.06 -2.34 24.95
N PHE A 124 7.78 -1.96 25.00
CA PHE A 124 6.97 -2.09 26.21
C PHE A 124 6.81 -3.55 26.64
N LEU A 125 6.52 -4.46 25.71
CA LEU A 125 6.33 -5.88 26.01
C LEU A 125 7.64 -6.58 26.41
N TRP A 126 8.77 -6.19 25.80
CA TRP A 126 10.09 -6.64 26.24
C TRP A 126 10.36 -6.29 27.71
N ASN A 127 10.09 -5.04 28.10
CA ASN A 127 10.36 -4.55 29.45
C ASN A 127 9.46 -5.16 30.52
N ARG A 128 8.23 -5.58 30.17
CA ARG A 128 7.24 -6.06 31.15
C ARG A 128 7.40 -7.55 31.46
N ASP A 129 7.46 -8.38 30.42
CA ASP A 129 7.26 -9.82 30.59
C ASP A 129 8.42 -10.67 30.03
N GLY A 130 9.44 -10.07 29.37
CA GLY A 130 10.56 -10.81 28.77
C GLY A 130 10.19 -11.64 27.52
N TYR A 131 8.92 -11.61 27.10
CA TYR A 131 8.36 -12.39 25.98
C TYR A 131 8.29 -11.62 24.65
N GLY A 132 9.16 -10.63 24.41
CA GLY A 132 9.21 -9.92 23.11
C GLY A 132 9.37 -10.88 21.91
N ILE A 133 9.94 -12.07 22.16
CA ILE A 133 10.10 -13.20 21.24
C ILE A 133 8.78 -13.67 20.59
N HIS A 134 7.63 -13.50 21.26
CA HIS A 134 6.31 -13.90 20.72
C HIS A 134 5.56 -12.78 20.00
N PHE A 135 6.03 -11.53 20.08
CA PHE A 135 5.34 -10.37 19.53
C PHE A 135 5.23 -10.42 18.01
N PHE A 136 6.36 -10.68 17.33
CA PHE A 136 6.37 -10.76 15.87
C PHE A 136 5.66 -12.03 15.35
N SER A 137 5.65 -13.14 16.10
CA SER A 137 4.92 -14.34 15.67
C SER A 137 3.41 -14.24 15.81
N THR A 138 2.91 -13.35 16.69
CA THR A 138 1.47 -13.16 16.93
C THR A 138 0.91 -11.95 16.21
N LEU A 139 1.65 -10.86 15.97
CA LEU A 139 1.13 -9.65 15.31
C LEU A 139 1.34 -9.62 13.79
N ILE A 140 2.35 -10.30 13.25
CA ILE A 140 2.55 -10.36 11.78
C ILE A 140 1.40 -11.11 11.07
N PRO A 141 0.83 -12.21 11.62
CA PRO A 141 -0.28 -12.90 10.97
C PRO A 141 -1.57 -12.06 10.85
N TRP A 142 -1.87 -11.17 11.80
CA TRP A 142 -3.08 -10.31 11.74
C TRP A 142 -2.92 -9.08 10.85
N MET A 143 -1.70 -8.77 10.40
CA MET A 143 -1.48 -7.77 9.34
C MET A 143 -1.80 -8.31 7.94
N ILE A 144 -2.19 -9.59 7.81
CA ILE A 144 -2.58 -10.23 6.55
C ILE A 144 -4.12 -10.23 6.42
N VAL A 145 -4.74 -9.06 6.33
CA VAL A 145 -6.00 -8.90 5.59
C VAL A 145 -5.98 -7.51 4.96
N ILE A 146 -5.16 -7.34 3.93
CA ILE A 146 -5.38 -6.32 2.90
C ILE A 146 -5.25 -7.01 1.55
#